data_AF-A0A2V8CPV8-F1
#
_entry.id   AF-A0A2V8CPV8-F1
#
_cell.length_a   1.000
_cell.length_b   1.000
_cell.length_c   1.000
_cell.angle_alpha   90.00
_cell.angle_beta   90.00
_cell.angle_gamma   90.00
#
_symmetry.space_group_name_H-M   'P 1'
#
loop_
_entity.id
_entity.type
_entity.pdbx_description
1 polymer ?
#
loop_
_entity_poly.entity_id
_entity_poly.type
_entity_poly.pdbx_seq_one_letter_code
_entity_poly.pdbx_strand_id
1 'polypeptide(L)'
;MKIGIVSPYAYPRPGGANSYIRESYEELRRLGHSVRIITAPWGDDPPAQDVIQIGQAIAVPYNGAIGRVTLSLRLEWLVSHMLERERFDIIHHHEPLVPFLSMQILDSARCPNVATFHAFGGFSFSYWAGRVIGNRYLNKLDARIAVSSAARHFISSYFPG
;
A
#
# COMPACT_ATOMS: atom_id res chain seq x y z
N MET A 1 7.46 6.99 -17.42
CA MET A 1 6.77 5.78 -16.90
C MET A 1 5.48 6.19 -16.22
N LYS A 2 4.52 5.27 -16.13
CA LYS A 2 3.30 5.37 -15.35
C LYS A 2 3.42 4.54 -14.08
N ILE A 3 3.29 5.21 -12.94
CA ILE A 3 3.57 4.65 -11.60
C ILE A 3 2.30 4.66 -10.76
N GLY A 4 1.95 3.52 -10.18
CA GLY A 4 0.85 3.41 -9.23
C GLY A 4 1.39 3.36 -7.81
N ILE A 5 1.09 4.35 -6.96
CA ILE A 5 1.44 4.32 -5.54
C ILE A 5 0.24 3.78 -4.77
N VAL A 6 0.38 2.65 -4.08
CA VAL A 6 -0.68 2.08 -3.25
C VAL A 6 -0.51 2.57 -1.81
N SER A 7 -1.51 3.29 -1.33
CA SER A 7 -1.61 3.77 0.04
C SER A 7 -2.67 2.98 0.80
N PRO A 8 -2.32 2.34 1.94
CA PRO A 8 -3.31 1.78 2.85
C PRO A 8 -3.97 2.85 3.72
N TYR A 9 -3.42 4.07 3.72
CA TYR A 9 -3.94 5.20 4.46
C TYR A 9 -4.86 6.02 3.56
N ALA A 10 -5.92 6.57 4.16
CA ALA A 10 -6.77 7.51 3.46
C ALA A 10 -5.97 8.76 3.06
N TYR A 11 -5.66 8.85 1.78
CA TYR A 11 -4.96 9.98 1.18
C TYR A 11 -5.99 10.95 0.57
N PRO A 12 -5.85 12.29 0.70
CA PRO A 12 -4.67 13.04 1.17
C PRO A 12 -4.77 13.55 2.62
N ARG A 13 -5.27 12.75 3.58
CA ARG A 13 -5.42 13.22 4.97
C ARG A 13 -4.05 13.49 5.63
N PRO A 14 -3.94 14.41 6.60
CA PRO A 14 -2.69 14.63 7.32
C PRO A 14 -2.22 13.38 8.08
N GLY A 15 -0.91 13.10 8.05
CA GLY A 15 -0.28 12.00 8.79
C GLY A 15 1.11 11.69 8.25
N GLY A 16 2.02 11.20 9.08
CA GLY A 16 3.43 10.99 8.70
C GLY A 16 3.62 10.10 7.47
N ALA A 17 2.87 9.01 7.36
CA ALA A 17 2.94 8.14 6.19
C ALA A 17 2.36 8.79 4.92
N ASN A 18 1.32 9.62 5.05
CA ASN A 18 0.76 10.38 3.94
C ASN A 18 1.70 11.50 3.47
N SER A 19 2.51 12.09 4.36
CA SER A 19 3.57 13.02 3.98
C SER A 19 4.62 12.34 3.11
N TYR A 20 5.10 11.15 3.50
CA TYR A 20 6.05 10.39 2.69
C TYR A 20 5.49 10.01 1.30
N ILE A 21 4.21 9.61 1.24
CA ILE A 21 3.53 9.33 -0.04
C ILE A 21 3.44 10.58 -0.90
N ARG A 22 3.11 11.73 -0.31
CA ARG A 22 3.05 13.02 -1.01
C ARG A 22 4.41 13.41 -1.58
N GLU A 23 5.47 13.34 -0.77
CA GLU A 23 6.84 13.65 -1.21
C GLU A 23 7.28 12.72 -2.34
N SER A 24 6.98 11.41 -2.22
CA SER A 24 7.26 10.43 -3.28
C SER A 24 6.51 10.75 -4.57
N TYR A 25 5.22 11.12 -4.46
CA TYR A 25 4.40 11.53 -5.59
C TYR A 25 4.96 12.78 -6.28
N GLU A 26 5.28 13.82 -5.52
CA GLU A 26 5.80 15.09 -6.02
C GLU A 26 7.14 14.90 -6.72
N GLU A 27 8.05 14.13 -6.13
CA GLU A 27 9.38 13.88 -6.71
C GLU A 27 9.30 13.04 -7.98
N LEU A 28 8.50 11.96 -8.01
CA LEU A 28 8.31 11.15 -9.21
C LEU A 28 7.67 11.97 -10.35
N ARG A 29 6.74 12.88 -10.03
CA ARG A 29 6.16 13.81 -11.00
C ARG A 29 7.22 14.80 -11.51
N ARG A 30 8.07 15.32 -10.63
CA ARG A 30 9.19 16.22 -10.98
C ARG A 30 10.19 15.55 -11.93
N LEU A 31 10.42 14.25 -11.78
CA LEU A 31 11.24 13.42 -12.67
C LEU A 31 10.54 13.09 -14.01
N GLY A 32 9.33 13.60 -14.25
CA GLY A 32 8.61 13.44 -15.52
C GLY A 32 7.77 12.16 -15.61
N HIS A 33 7.46 11.50 -14.49
CA HIS A 33 6.59 10.33 -14.48
C HIS A 33 5.11 10.70 -14.36
N SER A 34 4.24 9.83 -14.88
CA SER A 34 2.79 9.90 -14.66
C SER A 34 2.47 9.08 -13.42
N VAL A 35 1.98 9.70 -12.35
CA VAL A 35 1.82 9.03 -11.05
C VAL A 35 0.35 9.05 -10.65
N ARG A 36 -0.17 7.90 -10.20
CA ARG A 36 -1.51 7.78 -9.63
C ARG A 36 -1.41 7.20 -8.22
N ILE A 37 -2.15 7.76 -7.28
CA ILE A 37 -2.23 7.25 -5.90
C ILE A 37 -3.50 6.42 -5.77
N ILE A 38 -3.39 5.18 -5.30
CA ILE A 38 -4.48 4.22 -5.14
C ILE A 38 -4.73 4.05 -3.65
N THR A 39 -5.95 4.35 -3.19
CA THR A 39 -6.35 4.29 -1.78
C THR A 39 -7.82 3.91 -1.65
N ALA A 40 -8.28 3.59 -0.45
CA ALA A 40 -9.72 3.65 -0.16
C ALA A 40 -10.21 5.10 0.00
N PRO A 41 -11.49 5.38 -0.29
CA PRO A 41 -12.12 6.65 0.05
C PRO A 41 -12.26 6.82 1.55
N TRP A 42 -12.41 8.07 1.99
CA TRP A 42 -12.75 8.41 3.37
C TRP A 42 -14.18 8.94 3.43
N GLY A 43 -15.12 8.10 3.83
CA GLY A 43 -16.54 8.44 3.72
C GLY A 43 -16.90 8.76 2.26
N ASP A 44 -17.59 9.86 2.05
CA ASP A 44 -18.05 10.32 0.73
C ASP A 44 -17.12 11.38 0.07
N ASP A 45 -15.89 11.54 0.60
CA ASP A 45 -14.93 12.49 0.05
C ASP A 45 -14.60 12.14 -1.42
N PRO A 46 -14.76 13.08 -2.37
CA PRO A 46 -14.40 12.83 -3.76
C PRO A 46 -12.89 12.60 -3.92
N PRO A 47 -12.45 11.87 -4.95
CA PRO A 47 -11.04 11.65 -5.18
C PRO A 47 -10.33 12.97 -5.49
N ALA A 48 -9.19 13.21 -4.83
CA ALA A 48 -8.30 14.32 -5.17
C ALA A 48 -7.63 14.10 -6.54
N GLN A 49 -6.95 15.13 -7.04
CA GLN A 49 -6.18 15.04 -8.27
C GLN A 49 -5.20 13.86 -8.21
N ASP A 50 -5.19 13.07 -9.29
CA ASP A 50 -4.33 11.89 -9.44
C ASP A 50 -4.54 10.76 -8.42
N VAL A 51 -5.64 10.83 -7.66
CA VAL A 51 -6.07 9.77 -6.74
C VAL A 51 -7.10 8.88 -7.41
N ILE A 52 -6.99 7.57 -7.17
CA ILE A 52 -7.94 6.53 -7.53
C ILE A 52 -8.45 5.94 -6.22
N GLN A 53 -9.74 6.10 -5.96
CA GLN A 53 -10.39 5.51 -4.80
C GLN A 53 -10.98 4.13 -5.17
N ILE A 54 -10.69 3.11 -4.37
CA ILE A 54 -11.20 1.75 -4.56
C ILE A 54 -11.84 1.25 -3.26
N GLY A 55 -13.04 0.68 -3.39
CA GLY A 55 -13.75 0.07 -2.26
C GLY A 55 -14.21 1.09 -1.23
N GLN A 56 -14.18 0.70 0.05
CA GLN A 56 -14.57 1.52 1.19
C GLN A 56 -13.59 1.31 2.34
N ALA A 57 -13.23 2.38 3.06
CA ALA A 57 -12.37 2.27 4.23
C ALA A 57 -13.20 1.90 5.47
N ILE A 58 -12.90 0.75 6.08
CA ILE A 58 -13.52 0.33 7.35
C ILE A 58 -12.54 0.52 8.51
N ALA A 59 -13.06 1.00 9.65
CA ALA A 59 -12.28 1.19 10.87
C ALA A 59 -12.07 -0.15 11.58
N VAL A 60 -10.82 -0.49 11.89
CA VAL A 60 -10.44 -1.73 12.56
C VAL A 60 -9.50 -1.41 13.72
N PRO A 61 -9.75 -1.92 14.93
CA PRO A 61 -8.82 -1.78 16.05
C PRO A 61 -7.47 -2.42 15.73
N TYR A 62 -6.38 -1.72 15.99
CA TYR A 62 -5.02 -2.18 15.74
C TYR A 62 -4.04 -1.61 16.77
N ASN A 63 -3.45 -2.47 17.61
CA ASN A 63 -2.40 -2.11 18.58
C ASN A 63 -2.72 -0.86 19.43
N GLY A 64 -3.95 -0.74 19.92
CA GLY A 64 -4.40 0.41 20.73
C GLY A 64 -4.80 1.66 19.95
N ALA A 65 -4.74 1.61 18.61
CA ALA A 65 -5.21 2.66 17.71
C ALA A 65 -6.36 2.14 16.81
N ILE A 66 -6.96 3.04 16.03
CA ILE A 66 -7.93 2.69 14.99
C ILE A 66 -7.23 2.77 13.63
N GLY A 67 -6.90 1.61 13.07
CA GLY A 67 -6.47 1.48 11.69
C GLY A 67 -7.64 1.49 10.72
N ARG A 68 -7.36 1.63 9.43
CA ARG A 68 -8.36 1.42 8.38
C ARG A 68 -7.85 0.45 7.33
N VAL A 69 -8.77 -0.35 6.83
CA VAL A 69 -8.51 -1.31 5.75
C VAL A 69 -9.57 -1.16 4.68
N THR A 70 -9.23 -1.47 3.43
CA THR A 70 -10.15 -1.39 2.31
C THR A 70 -11.02 -2.64 2.25
N LEU A 71 -12.34 -2.49 2.22
CA LEU A 71 -13.27 -3.60 2.00
C LEU A 71 -14.18 -3.30 0.80
N SER A 72 -14.44 -4.32 -0.01
CA SER A 72 -15.46 -4.31 -1.05
C SER A 72 -15.81 -5.73 -1.46
N LEU A 73 -17.11 -5.99 -1.69
CA LEU A 73 -17.58 -7.26 -2.25
C LEU A 73 -17.18 -7.45 -3.73
N ARG A 74 -16.73 -6.37 -4.38
CA ARG A 74 -16.28 -6.36 -5.78
C ARG A 74 -14.82 -5.93 -5.90
N LEU A 75 -14.02 -6.12 -4.84
CA LEU A 75 -12.64 -5.61 -4.78
C LEU A 75 -11.80 -6.13 -5.94
N GLU A 76 -11.87 -7.43 -6.24
CA GLU A 76 -11.17 -8.05 -7.37
C GLU A 76 -11.53 -7.39 -8.71
N TRP A 77 -12.82 -7.24 -9.01
CA TRP A 77 -13.28 -6.61 -10.25
C TRP A 77 -12.83 -5.16 -10.36
N LEU A 78 -12.96 -4.38 -9.26
CA LEU A 78 -12.53 -2.98 -9.22
C LEU A 78 -11.03 -2.84 -9.45
N VAL A 79 -10.22 -3.68 -8.81
CA VAL A 79 -8.76 -3.68 -8.96
C VAL A 79 -8.37 -4.09 -10.37
N SER A 80 -8.89 -5.20 -10.90
CA SER A 80 -8.57 -5.67 -12.24
C SER A 80 -8.93 -4.65 -13.31
N HIS A 81 -10.13 -4.07 -13.24
CA HIS A 81 -10.56 -3.03 -14.18
C HIS A 81 -9.70 -1.76 -14.10
N MET A 82 -9.32 -1.37 -12.88
CA MET A 82 -8.41 -0.25 -12.67
C MET A 82 -7.02 -0.54 -13.27
N LEU A 83 -6.45 -1.71 -13.02
CA LEU A 83 -5.13 -2.09 -13.55
C LEU A 83 -5.12 -2.15 -15.08
N GLU A 84 -6.18 -2.68 -15.70
CA GLU A 84 -6.35 -2.73 -17.16
C GLU A 84 -6.48 -1.33 -17.79
N ARG A 85 -7.23 -0.43 -17.14
CA ARG A 85 -7.39 0.95 -17.60
C ARG A 85 -6.09 1.73 -17.45
N GLU A 86 -5.44 1.59 -16.29
CA GLU A 86 -4.28 2.41 -15.97
C GLU A 86 -3.02 1.92 -16.67
N ARG A 87 -2.79 0.61 -16.80
CA ARG A 87 -1.56 0.03 -17.40
C ARG A 87 -0.29 0.62 -16.80
N PHE A 88 -0.10 0.40 -15.50
CA PHE A 88 1.11 0.83 -14.80
C PHE A 88 2.35 0.09 -15.30
N ASP A 89 3.45 0.82 -15.42
CA ASP A 89 4.77 0.25 -15.66
C ASP A 89 5.37 -0.33 -14.37
N ILE A 90 5.00 0.24 -13.22
CA ILE A 90 5.44 -0.18 -11.89
C ILE A 90 4.40 0.20 -10.84
N ILE A 91 4.23 -0.66 -9.83
CA ILE A 91 3.36 -0.39 -8.68
C ILE A 91 4.21 -0.37 -7.42
N HIS A 92 4.10 0.71 -6.65
CA HIS A 92 4.83 0.93 -5.41
C HIS A 92 3.87 0.92 -4.22
N HIS A 93 3.96 -0.12 -3.41
CA HIS A 93 3.14 -0.34 -2.23
C HIS A 93 3.77 0.31 -0.99
N HIS A 94 2.98 1.00 -0.18
CA HIS A 94 3.39 1.42 1.15
C HIS A 94 2.71 0.52 2.17
N GLU A 95 3.46 -0.08 3.10
CA GLU A 95 2.93 -1.07 4.06
C GLU A 95 2.08 -2.18 3.38
N PRO A 96 2.66 -3.00 2.48
CA PRO A 96 1.92 -3.97 1.67
C PRO A 96 1.21 -5.06 2.49
N LEU A 97 1.56 -5.19 3.77
CA LEU A 97 0.95 -6.16 4.70
C LEU A 97 -0.36 -5.66 5.31
N VAL A 98 -0.76 -4.41 5.07
CA VAL A 98 -2.13 -3.98 5.36
C VAL A 98 -3.08 -4.73 4.42
N PRO A 99 -4.08 -5.45 4.95
CA PRO A 99 -4.82 -6.44 4.17
C PRO A 99 -5.75 -5.84 3.10
N PHE A 100 -6.22 -6.75 2.24
CA PHE A 100 -7.20 -6.54 1.17
C PHE A 100 -6.70 -5.76 -0.05
N LEU A 101 -6.55 -4.43 0.01
CA LEU A 101 -6.26 -3.65 -1.21
C LEU A 101 -4.88 -3.98 -1.80
N SER A 102 -3.82 -3.85 -1.00
CA SER A 102 -2.45 -4.14 -1.45
C SER A 102 -2.31 -5.59 -1.87
N MET A 103 -2.90 -6.52 -1.10
CA MET A 103 -2.92 -7.95 -1.41
C MET A 103 -3.62 -8.24 -2.75
N GLN A 104 -4.80 -7.67 -2.99
CA GLN A 104 -5.53 -7.84 -4.24
C GLN A 104 -4.76 -7.26 -5.44
N ILE A 105 -4.11 -6.10 -5.25
CA ILE A 105 -3.27 -5.52 -6.30
C ILE A 105 -2.06 -6.43 -6.58
N LEU A 106 -1.40 -6.97 -5.55
CA LEU A 106 -0.31 -7.95 -5.73
C LEU A 106 -0.78 -9.25 -6.40
N ASP A 107 -2.04 -9.65 -6.18
CA ASP A 107 -2.62 -10.83 -6.84
C ASP A 107 -2.91 -10.59 -8.33
N SER A 108 -3.33 -9.37 -8.70
CA SER A 108 -3.80 -9.04 -10.05
C SER A 108 -2.76 -8.33 -10.93
N ALA A 109 -1.74 -7.68 -10.35
CA ALA A 109 -0.75 -6.89 -11.07
C ALA A 109 0.16 -7.77 -11.95
N ARG A 110 0.44 -7.29 -13.17
CA ARG A 110 1.33 -7.94 -14.15
C ARG A 110 2.60 -7.14 -14.45
N CYS A 111 2.87 -6.12 -13.65
CA CYS A 111 4.07 -5.28 -13.73
C CYS A 111 4.89 -5.44 -12.44
N PRO A 112 6.15 -4.97 -12.41
CA PRO A 112 6.97 -5.00 -11.22
C PRO A 112 6.31 -4.32 -10.01
N ASN A 113 6.40 -4.97 -8.85
CA ASN A 113 5.88 -4.50 -7.58
C ASN A 113 7.02 -4.20 -6.61
N VAL A 114 7.09 -2.95 -6.17
CA VAL A 114 8.02 -2.48 -5.14
C VAL A 114 7.24 -2.22 -3.87
N ALA A 115 7.82 -2.50 -2.70
CA ALA A 115 7.20 -2.11 -1.44
C ALA A 115 8.13 -1.31 -0.54
N THR A 116 7.56 -0.34 0.19
CA THR A 116 8.22 0.36 1.29
C THR A 116 7.58 -0.01 2.62
N PHE A 117 8.43 -0.39 3.57
CA PHE A 117 8.08 -0.69 4.96
C PHE A 117 8.52 0.46 5.86
N HIS A 118 7.55 0.99 6.59
CA HIS A 118 7.59 2.08 7.57
C HIS A 118 7.52 1.55 9.00
N ALA A 119 6.92 0.37 9.21
CA ALA A 119 6.72 -0.20 10.55
C ALA A 119 8.05 -0.47 11.28
N PHE A 120 8.12 -0.04 12.54
CA PHE A 120 9.19 -0.32 13.50
C PHE A 120 8.59 -0.50 14.90
N GLY A 121 9.21 -1.32 15.75
CA GLY A 121 8.71 -1.54 17.11
C GLY A 121 9.20 -2.86 17.74
N GLY A 122 8.59 -3.22 18.86
CA GLY A 122 8.79 -4.49 19.55
C GLY A 122 7.92 -5.62 18.98
N PHE A 123 7.41 -6.52 19.82
CA PHE A 123 6.56 -7.61 19.33
C PHE A 123 5.23 -7.11 18.72
N SER A 124 4.96 -7.51 17.48
CA SER A 124 3.69 -7.31 16.78
C SER A 124 2.96 -8.65 16.58
N PHE A 125 1.85 -8.84 17.28
CA PHE A 125 1.04 -10.06 17.21
C PHE A 125 0.45 -10.29 15.80
N SER A 126 0.01 -9.23 15.13
CA SER A 126 -0.53 -9.29 13.75
C SER A 126 0.51 -9.81 12.76
N TYR A 127 1.75 -9.34 12.86
CA TYR A 127 2.86 -9.80 12.03
C TYR A 127 3.22 -11.25 12.34
N TRP A 128 3.19 -11.66 13.62
CA TRP A 128 3.44 -13.05 14.02
C TRP A 128 2.36 -14.01 13.52
N ALA A 129 1.08 -13.69 13.74
CA ALA A 129 -0.05 -14.51 13.31
C ALA A 129 -0.17 -14.57 11.78
N GLY A 130 0.14 -13.46 11.10
CA GLY A 130 0.07 -13.32 9.65
C GLY A 130 1.27 -13.88 8.87
N ARG A 131 2.27 -14.51 9.51
CA ARG A 131 3.55 -14.85 8.86
C ARG A 131 3.41 -15.65 7.57
N VAL A 132 2.54 -16.66 7.55
CA VAL A 132 2.37 -17.54 6.37
C VAL A 132 1.80 -16.75 5.19
N ILE A 133 0.75 -15.97 5.44
CA ILE A 133 0.10 -15.14 4.41
C ILE A 133 1.02 -14.00 3.98
N GLY A 134 1.67 -13.33 4.94
CA GLY A 134 2.62 -12.26 4.68
C GLY A 134 3.78 -12.74 3.79
N ASN A 135 4.41 -13.88 4.11
CA ASN A 135 5.48 -14.44 3.27
C ASN A 135 5.02 -14.71 1.83
N ARG A 136 3.80 -15.23 1.64
CA ARG A 136 3.23 -15.44 0.31
C ARG A 136 3.17 -14.14 -0.49
N TYR A 137 2.74 -13.04 0.11
CA TYR A 137 2.65 -11.74 -0.57
C TYR A 137 4.01 -11.06 -0.74
N LEU A 138 4.92 -11.22 0.22
CA LEU A 138 6.28 -10.69 0.10
C LEU A 138 7.06 -11.34 -1.03
N ASN A 139 6.79 -12.61 -1.34
CA ASN A 139 7.38 -13.31 -2.49
C ASN A 139 6.88 -12.80 -3.86
N LYS A 140 5.84 -11.95 -3.88
CA LYS A 140 5.34 -11.30 -5.09
C LYS A 140 5.97 -9.93 -5.34
N LEU A 141 6.83 -9.47 -4.44
CA LEU A 141 7.53 -8.20 -4.57
C LEU A 141 8.85 -8.40 -5.29
N ASP A 142 9.11 -7.58 -6.30
CA ASP A 142 10.37 -7.55 -7.04
C ASP A 142 11.45 -6.76 -6.28
N ALA A 143 11.04 -5.79 -5.45
CA ALA A 143 11.95 -5.06 -4.58
C ALA A 143 11.30 -4.64 -3.26
N ARG A 144 12.12 -4.54 -2.20
CA ARG A 144 11.71 -4.18 -0.84
C ARG A 144 12.59 -3.06 -0.31
N ILE A 145 11.97 -2.02 0.21
CA ILE A 145 12.62 -0.82 0.74
C ILE A 145 12.23 -0.70 2.21
N ALA A 146 13.20 -0.60 3.10
CA ALA A 146 12.97 -0.20 4.49
C ALA A 146 13.40 1.25 4.65
N VAL A 147 12.55 2.09 5.25
CA VAL A 147 12.86 3.53 5.44
C VAL A 147 13.97 3.79 6.45
N SER A 148 14.31 2.80 7.28
CA SER A 148 15.38 2.88 8.28
C SER A 148 15.96 1.50 8.61
N SER A 149 17.11 1.48 9.26
CA SER A 149 17.70 0.26 9.82
C SER A 149 16.79 -0.40 10.86
N ALA A 150 16.07 0.41 11.66
CA ALA A 150 15.10 -0.08 12.63
C ALA A 150 13.90 -0.76 11.95
N ALA A 151 13.36 -0.16 10.88
CA ALA A 151 12.28 -0.76 10.09
C ALA A 151 12.74 -2.07 9.43
N ARG A 152 13.98 -2.09 8.89
CA ARG A 152 14.60 -3.30 8.34
C ARG A 152 14.73 -4.40 9.38
N HIS A 153 15.25 -4.07 10.57
CA HIS A 153 15.38 -5.03 11.66
C HIS A 153 14.02 -5.61 12.06
N PHE A 154 13.03 -4.73 12.25
CA PHE A 154 11.67 -5.13 12.59
C PHE A 154 11.07 -6.09 11.56
N ILE A 155 11.02 -5.72 10.28
CA ILE A 155 10.43 -6.60 9.25
C ILE A 155 11.18 -7.92 9.13
N SER A 156 12.52 -7.89 9.18
CA SER A 156 13.36 -9.10 9.06
C SER A 156 13.17 -10.10 10.20
N SER A 157 12.73 -9.64 11.39
CA SER A 157 12.44 -10.53 12.52
C SER A 157 11.18 -11.38 12.32
N TYR A 158 10.30 -10.97 11.41
CA TYR A 158 9.08 -11.68 11.01
C TYR A 158 9.20 -12.37 9.66
N PHE A 159 9.87 -11.72 8.72
CA PHE A 159 9.97 -12.12 7.32
C PHE A 159 11.42 -11.94 6.83
N PRO A 160 12.28 -12.96 6.96
CA PRO A 160 13.68 -12.87 6.53
C PRO A 160 13.80 -12.81 5.01
N GLY A 161 14.72 -11.97 4.52
CA GLY A 161 14.96 -11.67 3.10
C GLY A 161 14.84 -10.17 2.82
#